data_AF-A0A7G2DF41-F1
#
_entry.id   AF-A0A7G2DF41-F1
#
_cell.length_a   1.000
_cell.length_b   1.000
_cell.length_c   1.000
_cell.angle_alpha   90.00
_cell.angle_beta   90.00
_cell.angle_gamma   90.00
#
_symmetry.space_group_name_H-M   'P 1'
#
loop_
_entity.id
_entity.type
_entity.pdbx_description
1 polymer ?
#
loop_
_entity_poly.entity_id
_entity_poly.type
_entity_poly.pdbx_seq_one_letter_code
_entity_poly.pdbx_strand_id
1 'polypeptide(L)' 'MLEYRKTMREIANGFDTGEWSAPITEDYTDELNDFDVRRLEALRVQA' A
#
# COMPACT_ATOMS: atom_id res chain seq x y z
N MET A 1 -1.88 16.60 1.76
CA MET A 1 -1.44 16.39 0.35
C MET A 1 0.07 16.14 0.20
N LEU A 2 0.89 16.28 1.25
CA LEU A 2 2.34 16.11 1.16
C LEU A 2 2.74 14.64 0.93
N GLU A 3 2.05 13.70 1.60
CA GLU A 3 2.32 12.26 1.49
C GLU A 3 2.15 11.74 0.05
N TYR A 4 1.04 12.05 -0.63
CA TYR A 4 0.83 11.62 -2.02
C TYR A 4 1.98 12.06 -2.95
N ARG A 5 2.42 13.33 -2.84
CA ARG A 5 3.52 13.85 -3.67
C ARG A 5 4.85 13.18 -3.34
N LYS A 6 5.07 12.85 -2.06
CA LYS A 6 6.26 12.12 -1.61
C LYS A 6 6.26 10.71 -2.18
N THR A 7 5.16 9.98 -2.03
CA THR A 7 4.99 8.62 -2.58
C THR A 7 5.20 8.60 -4.09
N MET A 8 4.62 9.54 -4.83
CA MET A 8 4.80 9.59 -6.29
C MET A 8 6.26 9.83 -6.71
N ARG A 9 7.03 10.58 -5.92
CA ARG A 9 8.46 10.81 -6.17
C ARG A 9 9.30 9.55 -5.87
N GLU A 10 8.99 8.85 -4.79
CA GLU A 10 9.67 7.61 -4.42
C GLU A 10 9.45 6.53 -5.50
N ILE A 11 8.22 6.41 -6.02
CA ILE A 11 7.89 5.49 -7.12
C ILE A 11 8.69 5.83 -8.39
N ALA A 12 8.72 7.11 -8.79
CA ALA A 12 9.45 7.53 -9.99
C ALA A 12 10.96 7.24 -9.85
N ASN A 13 11.55 7.51 -8.69
CA ASN A 13 12.97 7.25 -8.44
C ASN A 13 13.30 5.75 -8.50
N GLY A 14 12.47 4.89 -7.89
CA GLY A 14 12.67 3.44 -7.96
C GLY A 14 12.52 2.88 -9.37
N PHE A 15 11.62 3.48 -10.18
CA PHE A 15 11.48 3.13 -11.60
C PHE A 15 12.72 3.49 -12.42
N ASP A 16 13.26 4.70 -12.23
CA ASP A 16 14.39 5.21 -13.02
C ASP A 16 15.73 4.55 -12.63
N THR A 17 15.92 4.25 -11.33
CA THR A 17 17.20 3.73 -10.81
C THR A 17 17.21 2.20 -10.67
N GLY A 18 16.04 1.56 -10.65
CA GLY A 18 15.89 0.16 -10.31
C GLY A 18 16.10 -0.16 -8.82
N GLU A 19 16.42 0.85 -8.00
CA GLU A 19 16.61 0.70 -6.55
C GLU A 19 15.29 1.01 -5.84
N TRP A 20 14.62 -0.04 -5.39
CA TRP A 20 13.40 0.06 -4.62
C TRP A 20 13.72 0.04 -3.13
N SER A 21 13.00 0.86 -2.36
CA SER A 21 13.03 0.74 -0.90
C SER A 21 12.70 -0.69 -0.50
N ALA A 22 13.38 -1.17 0.55
CA ALA A 22 13.14 -2.51 1.06
C ALA A 22 11.64 -2.73 1.32
N PRO A 23 11.12 -3.94 1.05
CA PRO A 23 9.73 -4.25 1.37
C PRO A 23 9.47 -3.95 2.85
N ILE A 24 8.31 -3.38 3.15
CA ILE A 24 7.87 -3.19 4.52
C ILE A 24 7.66 -4.58 5.10
N THR A 25 8.56 -5.00 5.99
CA THR A 25 8.49 -6.29 6.69
C THR A 25 7.81 -6.20 8.04
N GLU A 26 7.41 -4.99 8.44
CA GLU A 26 6.57 -4.78 9.61
C GLU A 26 5.23 -5.44 9.33
N ASP A 27 4.77 -6.28 10.27
CA ASP A 27 3.40 -6.76 10.24
C ASP A 27 2.51 -5.53 10.16
N TYR A 28 1.55 -5.54 9.22
CA TYR A 28 0.59 -4.44 9.08
C TYR A 28 -0.22 -4.38 10.38
N THR A 29 0.22 -3.57 11.34
CA THR A 29 -0.31 -3.54 12.71
C THR A 29 -1.64 -2.78 12.82
N ASP A 30 -2.10 -2.18 11.72
CA ASP A 30 -3.44 -1.61 11.69
C ASP A 30 -4.44 -2.77 11.73
N GLU A 31 -5.04 -2.97 12.91
CA GLU A 31 -6.18 -3.86 13.06
C GLU A 31 -7.19 -3.56 11.95
N LEU A 32 -7.59 -4.59 11.21
CA LEU A 32 -8.60 -4.48 10.16
C LEU A 32 -9.85 -3.83 10.76
N ASN A 33 -10.15 -2.61 10.35
CA ASN A 33 -11.37 -1.96 10.78
C ASN A 33 -12.58 -2.57 10.03
N ASP A 34 -13.78 -2.27 10.51
CA ASP A 34 -15.03 -2.79 9.93
C ASP A 34 -15.24 -2.42 8.45
N PHE A 35 -14.60 -1.36 7.96
CA PHE A 35 -14.64 -1.00 6.54
C PHE A 35 -13.73 -1.91 5.71
N ASP A 36 -12.52 -2.19 6.18
CA ASP A 36 -11.57 -3.07 5.50
C ASP A 36 -12.08 -4.51 5.44
N VAL A 37 -12.70 -5.01 6.53
CA VAL A 37 -13.33 -6.33 6.57
C VAL A 37 -14.45 -6.44 5.51
N ARG A 38 -15.36 -5.46 5.45
CA ARG A 38 -16.44 -5.46 4.45
C ARG A 38 -15.92 -5.41 3.02
N ARG A 39 -14.83 -4.67 2.78
CA ARG A 39 -14.19 -4.62 1.46
C ARG A 39 -13.58 -5.96 1.08
N LEU A 40 -12.94 -6.65 2.02
CA LEU A 40 -12.39 -8.00 1.80
C LEU A 40 -13.50 -9.02 1.51
N GLU A 41 -14.63 -8.97 2.22
CA GLU A 41 -15.79 -9.82 1.93
C GLU A 41 -16.35 -9.55 0.54
N ALA A 42 -16.51 -8.28 0.14
CA ALA A 42 -16.99 -7.92 -1.18
C ALA A 42 -16.09 -8.45 -2.31
N LEU A 43 -14.76 -8.40 -2.13
CA LEU A 43 -13.80 -8.95 -3.09
C LEU A 43 -13.87 -10.48 -3.18
N ARG A 44 -14.12 -11.18 -2.08
CA ARG A 44 -14.28 -12.65 -2.07
C ARG A 44 -15.53 -13.12 -2.82
N VAL A 45 -16.60 -12.33 -2.82
CA VAL A 45 -17.85 -12.67 -3.53
C VAL A 45 -17.73 -12.42 -5.04
N GLN A 46 -16.73 -11.63 -5.48
CA GLN A 46 -16.48 -11.32 -6.90
C GLN A 46 -15.46 -12.26 -7.58
N ALA A 47 -14.81 -13.16 -6.82
CA ALA A 47 -13.85 -14.16 -7.31
C ALA A 47 -14.53 -15.52 -7.53
#